data_AF-A0A259BTG9-F1
#
_entry.id   AF-A0A259BTG9-F1
#
_cell.length_a   1.000
_cell.length_b   1.000
_cell.length_c   1.000
_cell.angle_alpha   90.00
_cell.angle_beta   90.00
_cell.angle_gamma   90.00
#
_symmetry.space_group_name_H-M   'P 1'
#
loop_
_entity.id
_entity.type
_entity.pdbx_description
1 polymer ?
#
loop_
_entity_poly.entity_id
_entity_poly.type
_entity_poly.pdbx_seq_one_letter_code
_entity_poly.pdbx_strand_id
1 'polypeptide(L)' 'MRRFTALFLMLPLAACFAPGEGTHTVSDYLADDAMRAGQLAKCRENPGQLADTPNCKNATEADGKARLQRMNKALGG' A
#
# COMPACT_ATOMS: atom_id res chain seq x y z
N MET A 1 49.18 12.10 2.38
CA MET A 1 48.18 11.27 1.67
C MET A 1 47.61 10.21 2.60
N ARG A 2 46.73 10.57 3.54
CA ARG A 2 46.10 9.60 4.47
C ARG A 2 44.89 10.15 5.24
N ARG A 3 44.25 11.19 4.72
CA ARG A 3 43.10 11.87 5.36
C ARG A 3 41.84 11.93 4.48
N PHE A 4 41.92 11.45 3.24
CA PHE A 4 40.79 11.45 2.30
C PHE A 4 40.06 10.11 2.23
N THR A 5 40.54 9.06 2.91
CA THR A 5 39.96 7.72 2.87
C THR A 5 38.69 7.55 3.71
N ALA A 6 38.28 8.57 4.48
CA ALA A 6 37.14 8.49 5.39
C ALA A 6 35.83 9.07 4.82
N LEU A 7 35.83 9.62 3.59
CA LEU A 7 34.67 10.37 3.08
C LEU A 7 33.70 9.55 2.21
N PHE A 8 34.02 8.29 1.89
CA PHE A 8 33.21 7.47 0.98
C PHE A 8 32.13 6.60 1.67
N LEU A 9 31.99 6.67 3.00
CA LEU A 9 31.09 5.77 3.75
C LEU A 9 29.70 6.35 4.08
N MET A 10 29.30 7.46 3.45
CA MET A 10 27.96 8.03 3.59
C MET A 10 27.24 8.01 2.23
N LEU A 11 26.99 6.80 1.71
CA LEU A 11 25.99 6.63 0.66
C LEU A 11 24.62 6.58 1.36
N PRO A 12 23.74 7.57 1.20
CA PRO A 12 22.39 7.47 1.74
C PRO A 12 21.65 6.34 1.00
N LEU A 13 21.00 5.43 1.73
CA LEU A 13 20.07 4.43 1.20
C LEU A 13 18.76 5.09 0.66
N ALA A 14 18.87 6.13 -0.15
CA ALA A 14 17.73 6.82 -0.75
C ALA A 14 17.03 5.99 -1.85
N ALA A 15 17.31 4.69 -1.96
CA ALA A 15 16.68 3.77 -2.91
C ALA A 15 15.42 3.09 -2.34
N CYS A 16 14.93 3.48 -1.16
CA CYS A 16 13.84 2.75 -0.48
C CYS A 16 12.43 2.98 -1.05
N PHE A 17 12.27 3.85 -2.05
CA PHE A 17 10.99 4.03 -2.72
C PHE A 17 11.19 3.92 -4.22
N ALA A 18 10.94 2.72 -4.74
CA ALA A 18 10.70 2.55 -6.16
C ALA A 18 9.57 3.52 -6.57
N PRO A 19 9.67 4.18 -7.74
CA PRO A 19 8.58 4.97 -8.28
C PRO A 19 7.45 4.02 -8.72
N GLY A 20 6.69 3.52 -7.74
CA GLY A 20 5.48 2.75 -7.97
C GLY A 20 4.30 3.67 -8.28
N GLU A 21 3.20 3.07 -8.75
CA GLU A 21 1.86 3.67 -8.70
C GLU A 21 1.73 4.41 -7.36
N GLY A 22 1.47 5.72 -7.39
CA GLY A 22 1.44 6.55 -6.19
C GLY A 22 0.56 5.94 -5.09
N THR A 23 0.82 6.28 -3.83
CA THR A 23 0.01 5.74 -2.73
C THR A 23 -1.43 6.22 -2.83
N HIS A 24 -2.35 5.28 -2.96
CA HIS A 24 -3.78 5.54 -2.94
C HIS A 24 -4.31 5.45 -1.52
N THR A 25 -5.18 6.37 -1.15
CA THR A 25 -5.80 6.43 0.18
C THR A 25 -6.90 5.39 0.32
N VAL A 26 -7.32 5.14 1.55
CA VAL A 26 -8.50 4.30 1.83
C VAL A 26 -9.75 4.84 1.13
N SER A 27 -9.91 6.16 1.08
CA SER A 27 -11.07 6.81 0.44
C SER A 27 -11.10 6.58 -1.07
N ASP A 28 -9.94 6.59 -1.72
CA ASP A 28 -9.84 6.28 -3.16
C ASP A 28 -10.34 4.86 -3.44
N TYR A 29 -9.89 3.90 -2.64
CA TYR A 29 -10.36 2.51 -2.74
C TYR A 29 -11.82 2.31 -2.32
N LEU A 30 -12.38 3.15 -1.45
CA LEU A 30 -13.82 3.11 -1.13
C LEU A 30 -14.67 3.66 -2.27
N ALA A 31 -14.16 4.65 -3.01
CA ALA A 31 -14.87 5.29 -4.12
C ALA A 31 -14.90 4.42 -5.38
N ASP A 32 -13.91 3.54 -5.59
CA ASP A 32 -13.81 2.66 -6.76
C ASP A 32 -13.63 1.19 -6.37
N ASP A 33 -14.71 0.43 -6.50
CA ASP A 33 -14.75 -1.01 -6.22
C ASP A 33 -13.87 -1.83 -7.16
N ALA A 34 -13.72 -1.44 -8.43
CA ALA A 34 -12.92 -2.16 -9.41
C ALA A 34 -11.43 -1.97 -9.12
N MET A 35 -11.03 -0.74 -8.82
CA MET A 35 -9.67 -0.41 -8.37
C MET A 35 -9.31 -1.17 -7.10
N ARG A 36 -10.20 -1.20 -6.10
CA ARG A 36 -10.00 -1.96 -4.86
C ARG A 36 -9.87 -3.46 -5.11
N ALA A 37 -10.76 -4.04 -5.91
CA ALA A 37 -10.71 -5.46 -6.23
C ALA A 37 -9.41 -5.83 -6.98
N GLY A 38 -9.00 -5.01 -7.95
CA GLY A 38 -7.75 -5.18 -8.68
C GLY A 38 -6.53 -5.10 -7.78
N GLN A 39 -6.47 -4.12 -6.88
CA GLN A 39 -5.37 -4.01 -5.93
C GLN A 39 -5.33 -5.21 -4.97
N LEU A 40 -6.47 -5.64 -4.43
CA LEU A 40 -6.51 -6.81 -3.55
C LEU A 40 -6.10 -8.10 -4.26
N ALA A 41 -6.42 -8.25 -5.54
CA ALA A 41 -5.93 -9.37 -6.35
C ALA A 41 -4.40 -9.35 -6.44
N LYS A 42 -3.80 -8.21 -6.82
CA LYS A 42 -2.34 -8.01 -6.81
C LYS A 42 -1.73 -8.36 -5.44
N CYS A 43 -2.32 -7.88 -4.34
CA CYS A 43 -1.83 -8.15 -2.99
C CYS A 43 -1.82 -9.65 -2.63
N ARG A 44 -2.81 -10.41 -3.11
CA ARG A 44 -2.96 -11.85 -2.83
C ARG A 44 -2.04 -12.72 -3.66
N GLU A 45 -1.55 -12.23 -4.81
CA GLU A 45 -0.58 -12.97 -5.63
C GLU A 45 0.78 -13.11 -4.96
N ASN A 46 1.20 -12.12 -4.17
CA ASN A 46 2.48 -12.14 -3.46
C ASN A 46 2.40 -11.49 -2.07
N PRO A 47 1.66 -12.10 -1.12
CA PRO A 47 1.41 -11.50 0.17
C PRO A 47 2.68 -11.31 1.00
N GLY A 48 3.68 -12.19 0.85
CA GLY A 48 4.95 -12.09 1.58
C GLY A 48 5.77 -10.85 1.23
N GLN A 49 5.59 -10.29 0.03
CA GLN A 49 6.25 -9.05 -0.39
C GLN A 49 5.32 -7.84 -0.34
N LEU A 50 4.03 -8.02 -0.63
CA LEU A 50 3.11 -6.91 -0.89
C LEU A 50 2.20 -6.55 0.30
N ALA A 51 1.94 -7.47 1.24
CA ALA A 51 0.94 -7.24 2.30
C ALA A 51 1.25 -5.99 3.13
N ASP A 52 2.53 -5.69 3.35
CA ASP A 52 2.96 -4.55 4.15
C ASP A 52 3.11 -3.23 3.38
N THR A 53 2.87 -3.25 2.06
CA THR A 53 2.92 -2.03 1.24
C THR A 53 1.75 -1.10 1.56
N PRO A 54 1.92 0.24 1.43
CA PRO A 54 0.85 1.20 1.70
C PRO A 54 -0.44 0.92 0.92
N ASN A 55 -0.33 0.57 -0.36
CA ASN A 55 -1.48 0.29 -1.22
C ASN A 55 -2.25 -0.97 -0.77
N CYS A 56 -1.55 -2.03 -0.35
CA CYS A 56 -2.22 -3.23 0.15
C CYS A 56 -2.87 -3.01 1.53
N LYS A 57 -2.24 -2.23 2.42
CA LYS A 57 -2.85 -1.85 3.69
C LYS A 57 -4.11 -1.02 3.48
N ASN A 58 -4.03 0.00 2.63
CA ASN A 58 -5.15 0.89 2.36
C ASN A 58 -6.31 0.17 1.65
N ALA A 59 -6.03 -0.71 0.68
CA ALA A 59 -7.05 -1.49 -0.01
C ALA A 59 -7.73 -2.50 0.92
N THR A 60 -6.98 -3.14 1.82
CA THR A 60 -7.51 -4.10 2.81
C THR A 60 -8.42 -3.40 3.83
N GLU A 61 -7.98 -2.25 4.34
CA GLU A 61 -8.79 -1.40 5.23
C GLU A 61 -10.10 -0.95 4.54
N ALA A 62 -10.01 -0.51 3.28
CA ALA A 62 -11.18 -0.13 2.49
C ALA A 62 -12.15 -1.30 2.29
N ASP A 63 -11.65 -2.51 2.05
CA ASP A 63 -12.50 -3.70 1.86
C ASP A 63 -13.24 -4.08 3.14
N GLY A 64 -12.56 -4.00 4.28
CA GLY A 64 -13.16 -4.18 5.60
C GLY A 64 -14.30 -3.19 5.83
N LYS A 65 -14.06 -1.90 5.60
CA LYS A 65 -15.08 -0.84 5.70
C LYS A 65 -16.26 -1.09 4.75
N ALA A 66 -15.99 -1.37 3.49
CA ALA A 66 -17.03 -1.63 2.49
C ALA A 66 -17.89 -2.84 2.87
N ARG A 67 -17.28 -3.89 3.42
CA ARG A 67 -18.02 -5.08 3.91
C ARG A 67 -18.92 -4.72 5.08
N LEU A 68 -18.44 -3.94 6.05
CA LEU A 68 -19.24 -3.49 7.17
C LEU A 68 -20.39 -2.58 6.74
N GLN A 69 -20.17 -1.66 5.78
CA GLN A 69 -21.21 -0.81 5.22
C GLN A 69 -22.31 -1.64 4.52
N ARG A 70 -21.91 -2.63 3.72
CA ARG A 70 -22.86 -3.57 3.08
C ARG A 70 -23.68 -4.34 4.12
N MET A 71 -23.04 -4.80 5.19
CA MET A 71 -23.72 -5.47 6.30
C MET A 71 -24.70 -4.53 7.00
N ASN A 72 -24.30 -3.31 7.34
CA ASN A 72 -25.19 -2.31 7.97
C ASN A 72 -26.43 -2.06 7.12
N LYS A 73 -26.25 -1.85 5.81
CA LYS A 73 -27.35 -1.67 4.87
C LYS A 73 -28.28 -2.89 4.81
N ALA A 74 -27.73 -4.11 4.85
CA ALA A 74 -28.52 -5.34 4.85
C ALA A 74 -29.33 -5.54 6.15
N LEU A 75 -28.86 -4.98 7.27
CA LEU A 75 -29.54 -5.01 8.57
C LEU A 75 -30.55 -3.87 8.74
N GLY A 76 -30.82 -3.09 7.69
CA GLY A 76 -31.77 -1.97 7.71
C GLY A 76 -31.23 -0.69 8.33
N GLY A 77 -29.90 -0.55 8.38
CA GLY A 77 -29.22 0.64 8.90
C GLY A 77 -29.20 1.83 7.95
#